data_AF-A0A9Q3VUK4-F1
#
_entry.id   AF-A0A9Q3VUK4-F1
#
_cell.length_a   1.000
_cell.length_b   1.000
_cell.length_c   1.000
_cell.angle_alpha   90.00
_cell.angle_beta   90.00
_cell.angle_gamma   90.00
#
_symmetry.space_group_name_H-M   'P 1'
#
loop_
_entity.id
_entity.type
_entity.pdbx_description
1 polymer ?
#
loop_
_entity_poly.entity_id
_entity_poly.type
_entity_poly.pdbx_seq_one_letter_code
_entity_poly.pdbx_strand_id
1 'polypeptide(L)'
;MHWLEQRHVKVSGNRAGPPWAPEATWDPTLGAYVAYRASNLYAADDTQHTGTTYPRMKYVTTRDFRTFSEPKVGNDPGGGVIDSAVVKDGDWYYRVTTDDKAVGSYARHRAGTLPRSGRSRRPRHGTRATGSWLTTACAPASAPTGSSNRPSSKTTQATAGGCSWTRTPDAAPLLLH
;
A
#
# COMPACT_ATOMS: atom_id res chain seq x y z
N MET A 1 23.81 14.11 -9.62
CA MET A 1 22.70 13.78 -8.69
C MET A 1 23.35 13.33 -7.40
N HIS A 2 23.05 13.97 -6.26
CA HIS A 2 23.72 13.71 -4.98
C HIS A 2 22.68 13.43 -3.90
N TRP A 3 22.98 12.48 -3.01
CA TRP A 3 22.19 12.25 -1.81
C TRP A 3 22.52 13.31 -0.76
N LEU A 4 21.50 13.79 -0.07
CA LEU A 4 21.67 14.63 1.11
C LEU A 4 21.94 13.76 2.34
N GLU A 5 22.37 14.39 3.42
CA GLU A 5 22.54 13.71 4.70
C GLU A 5 21.24 13.04 5.18
N GLN A 6 21.38 11.82 5.69
CA GLN A 6 20.28 11.08 6.30
C GLN A 6 19.81 11.80 7.55
N ARG A 7 18.49 11.89 7.72
CA ARG A 7 17.86 12.39 8.95
C ARG A 7 16.79 11.43 9.44
N HIS A 8 16.62 11.40 10.76
CA HIS A 8 15.54 10.67 11.41
C HIS A 8 14.37 11.60 11.70
N VAL A 9 13.14 11.16 11.40
CA VAL A 9 11.92 11.87 11.81
C VAL A 9 10.95 10.90 12.44
N LYS A 10 10.48 11.24 13.64
CA LYS A 10 9.44 10.48 14.33
C LYS A 10 8.08 10.79 13.72
N VAL A 11 7.58 9.84 12.92
CA VAL A 11 6.25 9.90 12.27
C VAL A 11 5.24 8.94 12.93
N SER A 12 5.64 8.26 14.01
CA SER A 12 4.85 7.33 14.82
C SER A 12 4.47 7.95 16.15
N GLY A 13 3.19 7.85 16.53
CA GLY A 13 2.78 8.02 17.93
C GLY A 13 3.36 6.91 18.82
N ASN A 14 3.42 7.16 20.13
CA ASN A 14 4.12 6.30 21.11
C ASN A 14 3.58 4.86 21.20
N ARG A 15 2.32 4.65 20.78
CA ARG A 15 1.66 3.33 20.80
C ARG A 15 1.98 2.46 19.57
N ALA A 16 2.77 2.98 18.64
CA ALA A 16 3.09 2.29 17.40
C ALA A 16 4.36 1.44 17.57
N GLY A 17 4.30 0.20 17.12
CA GLY A 17 5.47 -0.66 17.00
C GLY A 17 6.39 -0.26 15.84
N PRO A 18 7.36 -1.11 15.49
CA PRO A 18 8.27 -0.89 14.38
C PRO A 18 7.55 -0.52 13.08
N PRO A 19 8.09 0.43 12.30
CA PRO A 19 7.56 0.75 10.97
C PRO A 19 8.03 -0.30 9.95
N TRP A 20 7.10 -0.91 9.22
CA TRP A 20 7.40 -1.82 8.10
C TRP A 20 6.96 -1.24 6.76
N ALA A 21 7.77 -1.51 5.73
CA ALA A 21 7.54 -1.15 4.32
C ALA A 21 6.98 0.27 4.11
N PRO A 22 7.74 1.32 4.45
CA PRO A 22 7.28 2.69 4.24
C PRO A 22 7.24 3.03 2.75
N GLU A 23 6.13 3.61 2.31
CA GLU A 23 5.93 4.11 0.95
C GLU A 23 5.25 5.49 0.98
N ALA A 24 5.34 6.25 -0.10
CA ALA A 24 4.67 7.55 -0.20
C ALA A 24 4.16 7.83 -1.62
N THR A 25 2.93 8.33 -1.71
CA THR A 25 2.28 8.67 -2.99
C THR A 25 1.77 10.11 -2.93
N TRP A 26 2.01 10.89 -3.98
CA TRP A 26 1.47 12.25 -4.09
C TRP A 26 -0.03 12.23 -4.38
N ASP A 27 -0.80 13.01 -3.60
CA ASP A 27 -2.20 13.31 -3.89
C ASP A 27 -2.36 14.79 -4.28
N PRO A 28 -2.62 15.10 -5.56
CA PRO A 28 -2.76 16.47 -6.02
C PRO A 28 -3.99 17.16 -5.45
N THR A 29 -5.02 16.42 -5.01
CA THR A 29 -6.22 17.02 -4.39
C THR A 29 -5.96 17.50 -2.96
N LEU A 30 -5.00 16.86 -2.26
CA LEU A 30 -4.53 17.28 -0.94
C LEU A 30 -3.35 18.28 -1.04
N GLY A 31 -2.72 18.34 -2.22
CA GLY A 31 -1.45 19.03 -2.42
C GLY A 31 -0.39 18.52 -1.44
N ALA A 32 -0.35 17.20 -1.20
CA ALA A 32 0.52 16.57 -0.22
C ALA A 32 0.86 15.13 -0.61
N TYR A 33 2.01 14.65 -0.12
CA TYR A 33 2.32 13.22 -0.08
C TYR A 33 1.52 12.56 1.04
N VAL A 34 0.92 11.43 0.73
CA VAL A 34 0.41 10.47 1.71
C VAL A 34 1.52 9.44 1.91
N ALA A 35 2.20 9.50 3.05
CA ALA A 35 3.21 8.52 3.44
C ALA A 35 2.59 7.49 4.36
N TYR A 36 2.73 6.20 4.04
CA TYR A 36 2.08 5.10 4.73
C TYR A 36 3.06 3.97 5.05
N ARG A 37 2.70 3.20 6.07
CA ARG A 37 3.50 2.08 6.60
C ARG A 37 2.63 1.11 7.39
N ALA A 38 3.06 -0.15 7.44
CA ALA A 38 2.49 -1.09 8.40
C ALA A 38 3.12 -0.90 9.77
N SER A 39 2.31 -1.04 10.82
CA SER A 39 2.80 -1.01 12.20
C SER A 39 1.76 -1.61 13.15
N ASN A 40 2.23 -2.35 14.14
CA ASN A 40 1.41 -2.75 15.28
C ASN A 40 0.93 -1.52 16.06
N LEU A 41 -0.30 -1.58 16.60
CA LEU A 41 -0.79 -0.61 17.59
C LEU A 41 -1.05 -1.34 18.90
N TYR A 42 -0.37 -0.86 19.94
CA TYR A 42 -0.49 -1.36 21.30
C TYR A 42 -1.49 -0.52 22.11
N ALA A 43 -1.95 -1.08 23.22
CA ALA A 43 -2.81 -0.38 24.16
C ALA A 43 -2.07 0.83 24.77
N ALA A 44 -2.82 1.77 25.35
CA ALA A 44 -2.24 3.00 25.89
C ALA A 44 -1.34 2.76 27.10
N ASP A 45 -1.69 1.76 27.88
CA ASP A 45 -1.08 1.26 29.11
C ASP A 45 0.00 0.19 28.84
N ASP A 46 0.01 -0.42 27.66
CA ASP A 46 1.08 -1.31 27.21
C ASP A 46 2.28 -0.49 26.69
N THR A 47 3.03 0.10 27.60
CA THR A 47 4.22 0.91 27.28
C THR A 47 5.41 0.08 26.81
N GLN A 48 5.43 -1.22 27.14
CA GLN A 48 6.50 -2.16 26.79
C GLN A 48 6.25 -2.89 25.46
N HIS A 49 5.09 -2.66 24.83
CA HIS A 49 4.73 -3.22 23.52
C HIS A 49 4.80 -4.75 23.51
N THR A 50 4.34 -5.40 24.59
CA THR A 50 4.39 -6.86 24.76
C THR A 50 3.07 -7.54 24.45
N GLY A 51 1.96 -6.79 24.40
CA GLY A 51 0.64 -7.31 24.08
C GLY A 51 0.56 -7.85 22.65
N THR A 52 -0.25 -8.90 22.46
CA THR A 52 -0.54 -9.41 21.12
C THR A 52 -1.41 -8.42 20.34
N THR A 53 -1.00 -8.09 19.12
CA THR A 53 -1.74 -7.22 18.20
C THR A 53 -1.32 -7.58 16.76
N TYR A 54 -1.89 -6.90 15.78
CA TYR A 54 -1.60 -7.10 14.37
C TYR A 54 -1.29 -5.78 13.66
N PRO A 55 -0.53 -5.83 12.55
CA PRO A 55 -0.17 -4.63 11.82
C PRO A 55 -1.37 -4.01 11.13
N ARG A 56 -1.49 -2.69 11.26
CA ARG A 56 -2.46 -1.85 10.53
C ARG A 56 -1.71 -0.93 9.59
N MET A 57 -2.33 -0.56 8.47
CA MET A 57 -1.74 0.42 7.57
C MET A 57 -2.01 1.81 8.14
N LYS A 58 -0.94 2.46 8.59
CA LYS A 58 -0.95 3.83 9.11
C LYS A 58 -0.53 4.79 8.01
N TYR A 59 -1.00 6.02 8.08
CA TYR A 59 -0.53 7.08 7.19
C TYR A 59 -0.38 8.42 7.91
N VAL A 60 0.44 9.28 7.32
CA VAL A 60 0.61 10.70 7.62
C VAL A 60 0.62 11.45 6.30
N THR A 61 0.28 12.74 6.33
CA THR A 61 0.45 13.62 5.17
C THR A 61 1.61 14.58 5.39
N THR A 62 2.37 14.87 4.34
CA THR A 62 3.46 15.84 4.34
C THR A 62 3.57 16.52 2.98
N ARG A 63 4.04 17.77 2.96
CA ARG A 63 4.30 18.49 1.69
C ARG A 63 5.79 18.55 1.36
N ASP A 64 6.64 18.35 2.36
CA ASP A 64 8.06 18.67 2.34
C ASP A 64 8.93 17.54 2.94
N PHE A 65 8.31 16.44 3.39
CA PHE A 65 8.92 15.37 4.18
C PHE A 65 9.59 15.84 5.48
N ARG A 66 9.35 17.07 5.93
CA ARG A 66 9.87 17.65 7.18
C ARG A 66 8.76 17.77 8.21
N THR A 67 7.62 18.28 7.78
CA THR A 67 6.43 18.48 8.62
C THR A 67 5.41 17.42 8.28
N PHE A 68 4.96 16.68 9.30
CA PHE A 68 4.01 15.59 9.14
C PHE A 68 2.75 15.86 9.94
N SER A 69 1.60 15.46 9.40
CA SER A 69 0.35 15.44 10.16
C SER A 69 0.40 14.42 11.30
N GLU A 70 -0.60 14.48 12.18
CA GLU A 70 -0.85 13.38 13.10
C GLU A 70 -1.08 12.05 12.35
N PRO A 71 -0.53 10.93 12.86
CA PRO A 71 -0.68 9.63 12.23
C PRO A 71 -2.09 9.07 12.40
N LYS A 72 -2.66 8.57 11.31
CA LYS A 72 -4.01 7.99 11.26
C LYS A 72 -3.96 6.55 10.75
N VAL A 73 -5.00 5.76 11.06
CA VAL A 73 -5.19 4.42 10.47
C VAL A 73 -5.91 4.58 9.14
N GLY A 74 -5.30 4.11 8.05
CA GLY A 74 -5.89 4.11 6.71
C GLY A 74 -6.45 2.75 6.29
N ASN A 75 -5.89 1.65 6.79
CA ASN A 75 -6.42 0.30 6.56
C ASN A 75 -6.39 -0.53 7.83
N ASP A 76 -7.55 -1.05 8.22
CA ASP A 76 -7.71 -2.06 9.27
C ASP A 76 -8.91 -2.95 8.90
N PRO A 77 -8.67 -4.09 8.23
CA PRO A 77 -9.73 -5.03 7.90
C PRO A 77 -10.08 -5.99 9.06
N GLY A 78 -9.56 -5.77 10.27
CA GLY A 78 -9.68 -6.69 11.41
C GLY A 78 -8.67 -7.85 11.40
N GLY A 79 -7.57 -7.70 10.67
CA GLY A 79 -6.45 -8.65 10.58
C GLY A 79 -5.20 -7.94 10.07
N GLY A 80 -4.06 -8.62 10.17
CA GLY A 80 -2.75 -8.10 9.78
C GLY A 80 -2.72 -7.65 8.32
N VAL A 81 -2.19 -6.45 8.10
CA VAL A 81 -1.94 -5.89 6.76
C VAL A 81 -0.54 -5.30 6.67
N ILE A 82 0.20 -5.70 5.65
CA ILE A 82 1.57 -5.26 5.37
C ILE A 82 1.75 -4.94 3.88
N ASP A 83 2.92 -4.39 3.54
CA ASP A 83 3.40 -4.22 2.17
C ASP A 83 2.34 -3.61 1.24
N SER A 84 1.77 -2.49 1.64
CA SER A 84 0.83 -1.78 0.77
C SER A 84 1.60 -0.94 -0.23
N ALA A 85 1.10 -0.91 -1.46
CA ALA A 85 1.48 0.06 -2.47
C ALA A 85 0.25 0.72 -3.09
N VAL A 86 0.36 2.03 -3.36
CA VAL A 86 -0.71 2.85 -3.94
C VAL A 86 -0.25 3.47 -5.25
N VAL A 87 -1.04 3.23 -6.30
CA VAL A 87 -0.79 3.79 -7.62
C VAL A 87 -1.99 4.60 -8.10
N LYS A 88 -1.72 5.78 -8.65
CA LYS A 88 -2.72 6.67 -9.25
C LYS A 88 -2.86 6.37 -10.74
N ASP A 89 -4.10 6.36 -11.21
CA ASP A 89 -4.41 6.27 -12.64
C ASP A 89 -5.73 7.01 -12.93
N GLY A 90 -5.64 8.07 -13.72
CA GLY A 90 -6.74 9.03 -13.90
C GLY A 90 -7.20 9.60 -12.56
N ASP A 91 -8.51 9.53 -12.30
CA ASP A 91 -9.16 9.98 -11.06
C ASP A 91 -9.16 8.92 -9.94
N TRP A 92 -8.53 7.77 -10.19
CA TRP A 92 -8.57 6.62 -9.30
C TRP A 92 -7.22 6.33 -8.67
N TYR A 93 -7.29 5.89 -7.43
CA TYR A 93 -6.18 5.33 -6.68
C TYR A 93 -6.43 3.85 -6.46
N TYR A 94 -5.42 3.05 -6.74
CA TYR A 94 -5.42 1.59 -6.63
C TYR A 94 -4.43 1.22 -5.55
N ARG A 95 -4.93 0.59 -4.48
CA ARG A 95 -4.08 0.03 -3.42
C ARG A 95 -4.00 -1.47 -3.60
N VAL A 96 -2.80 -1.99 -3.53
CA VAL A 96 -2.53 -3.42 -3.40
C VAL A 96 -1.88 -3.63 -2.04
N THR A 97 -2.33 -4.63 -1.28
CA THR A 97 -1.90 -4.89 0.09
C THR A 97 -1.80 -6.39 0.33
N THR A 98 -0.81 -6.84 1.11
CA THR A 98 -0.79 -8.20 1.64
C THR A 98 -1.51 -8.23 2.98
N ASP A 99 -2.42 -9.18 3.15
CA ASP A 99 -3.10 -9.43 4.40
C ASP A 99 -2.97 -10.90 4.82
N ASP A 100 -3.37 -11.23 6.05
CA ASP A 100 -3.26 -12.60 6.59
C ASP A 100 -4.00 -13.67 5.76
N LYS A 101 -4.86 -13.27 4.81
CA LYS A 101 -5.71 -14.16 4.02
C LYS A 101 -5.30 -14.21 2.55
N ALA A 102 -4.64 -13.17 2.03
CA ALA A 102 -4.27 -13.07 0.63
C ALA A 102 -3.06 -12.14 0.43
N VAL A 103 -2.17 -12.55 -0.47
CA VAL A 103 -1.14 -11.67 -1.03
C VAL A 103 -1.76 -10.79 -2.11
N GLY A 104 -1.62 -9.47 -1.97
CA GLY A 104 -2.02 -8.49 -2.97
C GLY A 104 -3.53 -8.33 -3.15
N SER A 105 -4.30 -8.29 -2.06
CA SER A 105 -5.69 -7.86 -2.10
C SER A 105 -5.79 -6.39 -2.57
N TYR A 106 -6.84 -6.06 -3.33
CA TYR A 106 -6.94 -4.80 -4.06
C TYR A 106 -8.15 -3.95 -3.63
N ALA A 107 -7.94 -2.64 -3.52
CA ALA A 107 -9.01 -1.66 -3.33
C ALA A 107 -8.83 -0.43 -4.24
N ARG A 108 -9.95 0.16 -4.69
CA ARG A 108 -9.96 1.48 -5.36
C ARG A 108 -10.76 2.52 -4.61
N HIS A 109 -10.29 3.76 -4.69
CA HIS A 109 -10.99 4.95 -4.25
C HIS A 109 -10.76 6.10 -5.23
N ARG A 110 -11.66 7.10 -5.23
CA ARG A 110 -11.47 8.32 -6.00
C ARG A 110 -10.49 9.25 -5.29
N ALA A 111 -9.76 10.04 -6.08
CA ALA A 111 -8.91 11.12 -5.59
C ALA A 111 -9.65 12.04 -4.58
N GLY A 112 -8.95 12.54 -3.57
CA GLY A 112 -9.52 13.39 -2.52
C GLY A 112 -10.33 12.63 -1.46
N THR A 113 -10.61 11.35 -1.69
CA THR A 113 -11.01 10.46 -0.61
C THR A 113 -9.72 9.91 -0.01
N LEU A 114 -9.38 10.26 1.23
CA LEU A 114 -8.28 9.61 1.95
C LEU A 114 -8.41 8.09 1.82
N PRO A 115 -7.32 7.30 1.84
CA PRO A 115 -7.38 5.86 1.84
C PRO A 115 -8.15 5.42 3.09
N ARG A 116 -9.47 5.30 2.96
CA ARG A 116 -10.39 4.82 3.97
C ARG A 116 -10.40 3.30 3.89
N SER A 117 -10.87 2.70 4.96
CA SER A 117 -11.24 1.28 5.06
C SER A 117 -12.36 0.92 4.05
N GLY A 118 -12.06 0.94 2.76
CA GLY A 118 -12.89 0.32 1.74
C GLY A 118 -12.75 -1.20 1.84
N ARG A 119 -13.83 -1.94 1.60
CA ARG A 119 -13.77 -3.41 1.51
C ARG A 119 -12.80 -3.79 0.40
N SER A 120 -11.70 -4.46 0.77
CA SER A 120 -10.79 -5.07 -0.20
C SER A 120 -11.57 -6.09 -1.04
N ARG A 121 -11.47 -5.99 -2.36
CA ARG A 121 -12.03 -6.99 -3.27
C ARG A 121 -10.98 -8.09 -3.43
N ARG A 122 -11.39 -9.32 -3.13
CA ARG A 122 -10.51 -10.49 -3.17
C ARG A 122 -10.34 -11.00 -4.60
N PRO A 123 -9.12 -11.26 -5.06
CA PRO A 123 -8.93 -12.17 -6.19
C PRO A 123 -9.42 -13.57 -5.78
N ARG A 124 -10.26 -14.23 -6.58
CA ARG A 124 -10.58 -15.65 -6.37
C ARG A 124 -9.37 -16.49 -6.81
N HIS A 125 -9.07 -17.57 -6.08
CA HIS A 125 -8.05 -18.54 -6.48
C HIS A 125 -8.25 -18.96 -7.94
N GLY A 126 -7.18 -18.91 -8.75
CA GLY A 126 -7.22 -19.24 -10.18
C GLY A 126 -7.98 -18.27 -11.07
N THR A 127 -8.50 -17.15 -10.55
CA THR A 127 -9.28 -16.19 -11.33
C THR A 127 -8.48 -14.91 -11.56
N ARG A 128 -8.14 -14.69 -12.83
CA ARG A 128 -7.68 -13.42 -13.41
C ARG A 128 -8.53 -12.28 -12.85
N ALA A 129 -7.95 -11.39 -12.04
CA ALA A 129 -8.71 -10.38 -11.31
C ALA A 129 -9.65 -9.63 -12.27
N THR A 130 -10.95 -9.71 -11.98
CA THR A 130 -12.00 -9.10 -12.79
C THR A 130 -11.86 -7.58 -12.72
N GLY A 131 -11.34 -6.99 -13.79
CA GLY A 131 -11.17 -5.55 -14.01
C GLY A 131 -9.70 -5.13 -14.11
N SER A 132 -9.26 -4.80 -15.33
CA SER A 132 -8.01 -4.13 -15.78
C SER A 132 -6.64 -4.43 -15.14
N TRP A 133 -6.56 -5.22 -14.07
CA TRP A 133 -5.35 -5.47 -13.30
C TRP A 133 -5.03 -6.96 -13.34
N LEU A 134 -3.85 -7.28 -13.87
CA LEU A 134 -3.35 -8.64 -13.92
C LEU A 134 -2.18 -8.75 -12.94
N THR A 135 -2.23 -9.74 -12.06
CA THR A 135 -1.03 -10.22 -11.37
C THR A 135 -0.06 -10.68 -12.46
N THR A 136 1.11 -10.06 -12.55
CA THR A 136 2.07 -10.37 -13.64
C THR A 136 3.19 -11.29 -13.16
N ALA A 137 3.58 -11.20 -11.90
CA ALA A 137 4.48 -12.17 -11.28
C ALA A 137 4.37 -12.13 -9.76
N CYS A 138 4.32 -13.30 -9.11
CA CYS A 138 4.60 -13.45 -7.69
C CYS A 138 5.84 -14.34 -7.59
N ALA A 139 6.95 -13.81 -7.08
CA ALA A 139 8.08 -14.65 -6.72
C ALA A 139 7.85 -15.23 -5.32
N PRO A 140 8.09 -16.53 -5.07
CA PRO A 140 8.23 -17.01 -3.70
C PRO A 140 9.39 -16.29 -3.03
N ALA A 141 9.32 -16.09 -1.71
CA ALA A 141 10.23 -15.26 -0.90
C ALA A 141 11.72 -15.71 -0.87
N SER A 142 12.16 -16.55 -1.79
CA SER A 142 13.50 -17.11 -1.89
C SER A 142 13.79 -17.61 -3.30
N ALA A 143 14.07 -16.70 -4.25
CA ALA A 143 14.73 -17.06 -5.50
C ALA A 143 15.60 -15.89 -6.02
N PRO A 144 16.81 -16.17 -6.55
CA PRO A 144 17.73 -15.14 -7.02
C PRO A 144 17.17 -14.42 -8.24
N THR A 145 17.39 -13.10 -8.27
CA THR A 145 16.98 -12.18 -9.34
C THR A 145 17.57 -12.58 -10.68
N GLY A 146 16.73 -13.09 -11.59
CA GLY A 146 17.11 -13.41 -12.96
C GLY A 146 15.94 -13.20 -13.94
N SER A 147 16.12 -12.25 -14.86
CA SER A 147 15.23 -11.83 -15.96
C SER A 147 14.17 -10.75 -15.64
N SER A 148 14.53 -9.51 -15.98
CA SER A 148 13.65 -8.35 -16.08
C SER A 148 13.02 -8.30 -17.48
N ASN A 149 11.83 -8.87 -17.65
CA ASN A 149 10.98 -8.45 -18.76
C ASN A 149 10.41 -7.07 -18.41
N ARG A 150 11.08 -6.00 -18.84
CA ARG A 150 10.64 -4.62 -18.65
C ARG A 150 9.37 -4.37 -19.50
N PRO A 151 8.19 -4.17 -18.90
CA PRO A 151 6.99 -3.86 -19.66
C PRO A 151 7.09 -2.47 -20.29
N SER A 152 6.38 -2.27 -21.41
CA SER A 152 6.38 -1.03 -22.19
C SER A 152 6.00 0.21 -21.37
N SER A 153 6.38 1.40 -21.86
CA SER A 153 6.22 2.70 -21.19
C SER A 153 4.77 3.13 -20.86
N LYS A 154 3.75 2.39 -21.29
CA LYS A 154 2.32 2.68 -21.03
C LYS A 154 1.72 1.86 -19.88
N THR A 155 2.56 1.19 -19.11
CA THR A 155 2.13 0.17 -18.16
C THR A 155 2.28 0.62 -16.71
N THR A 156 1.17 0.84 -16.02
CA THR A 156 1.12 1.17 -14.59
C THR A 156 1.43 -0.08 -13.75
N GLN A 157 2.44 0.00 -12.86
CA GLN A 157 2.89 -1.11 -12.02
C GLN A 157 2.83 -0.78 -10.52
N ALA A 158 2.44 -1.75 -9.70
CA ALA A 158 2.52 -1.71 -8.24
C ALA A 158 3.20 -2.99 -7.71
N THR A 159 3.90 -2.91 -6.57
CA THR A 159 4.53 -4.07 -5.93
C THR A 159 4.06 -4.20 -4.49
N ALA A 160 3.69 -5.40 -4.05
CA ALA A 160 3.27 -5.69 -2.68
C ALA A 160 3.60 -7.15 -2.35
N GLY A 161 4.22 -7.40 -1.19
CA GLY A 161 4.54 -8.77 -0.74
C GLY A 161 5.38 -9.59 -1.72
N GLY A 162 6.29 -8.96 -2.46
CA GLY A 162 7.10 -9.63 -3.50
C GLY A 162 6.36 -9.92 -4.81
N CYS A 163 5.10 -9.51 -4.95
CA CYS A 163 4.32 -9.63 -6.19
C CYS A 163 4.26 -8.29 -6.94
N SER A 164 4.31 -8.35 -8.27
CA SER A 164 4.08 -7.21 -9.16
C SER A 164 2.71 -7.29 -9.84
N TRP A 165 2.06 -6.13 -9.91
CA TRP A 165 0.71 -5.95 -10.42
C TRP A 165 0.74 -4.95 -11.56
N THR A 166 0.13 -5.31 -12.67
CA THR A 166 0.26 -4.56 -13.91
C THR A 166 -1.12 -4.22 -14.45
N ARG A 167 -1.38 -2.95 -14.75
CA ARG A 167 -2.58 -2.55 -15.49
C ARG A 167 -2.34 -2.66 -16.99
N THR A 168 -3.22 -3.38 -17.69
CA THR A 168 -3.31 -3.29 -19.16
C THR A 168 -4.32 -2.18 -19.51
N PRO A 169 -3.91 -1.15 -20.28
CA PRO A 169 -4.75 0.02 -20.53
C PRO A 169 -6.05 -0.28 -21.31
N ASP A 170 -6.14 -1.40 -22.04
CA ASP A 170 -7.24 -1.68 -22.98
C ASP A 170 -8.33 -2.67 -22.47
N ALA A 171 -8.31 -3.06 -21.20
CA ALA A 171 -9.37 -3.91 -20.67
C ALA A 171 -10.61 -3.06 -20.34
N ALA A 172 -11.57 -3.00 -21.28
CA ALA A 172 -12.90 -2.47 -21.03
C ALA A 172 -13.50 -3.08 -19.75
N PRO A 173 -14.23 -2.30 -18.93
CA PRO A 173 -14.93 -2.87 -17.79
C PRO A 173 -15.97 -3.86 -18.33
N LEU A 174 -15.75 -5.16 -18.12
CA LEU A 174 -16.81 -6.15 -18.23
C LEU A 174 -17.88 -5.78 -17.20
N LEU A 175 -18.92 -5.10 -17.68
CA LEU A 175 -20.20 -4.99 -16.99
C LEU A 175 -20.74 -6.40 -16.87
N LEU A 176 -20.68 -6.99 -15.66
CA LEU A 176 -21.53 -8.12 -15.33
C LEU A 176 -22.89 -7.54 -14.92
N HIS A 177 -23.93 -7.94 -15.66
CA HIS A 177 -25.33 -7.88 -15.22
C HIS A 177 -25.56 -8.81 -14.03
#